data_AF-U1G893-F1
#
_entry.id   AF-U1G893-F1
#
_cell.length_a   1.000
_cell.length_b   1.000
_cell.length_c   1.000
_cell.angle_alpha   90.00
_cell.angle_beta   90.00
_cell.angle_gamma   90.00
#
_symmetry.space_group_name_H-M   'P 1'
#
loop_
_entity.id
_entity.type
_entity.pdbx_description
1 polymer ?
#
loop_
_entity_poly.entity_id
_entity_poly.type
_entity_poly.pdbx_seq_one_letter_code
_entity_poly.pdbx_strand_id
1 'polypeptide(L)'
;MANFTTRADSDLAYGWVVQPDGRGTIDILYNCLVTTFLCSWSALFLNIPAEYIGPLAFVAHKLRFMIFAIAFPEMLTGMAAEQWRSACQSVEDFSQLAKRWESASRLCQPFGSDSQAKENLNRLKCSPWTMRHAFFADMGGFLLDCPGCRPFPIDAQQLLYVVENYYLEYPNVEKRTIEDRDKADGFARAITLTQIVWFLVQSLGRTVQHLDLSTIELSTLAFIFCTLNTFFFWRHKPLDVVTPIVLSCSTPIEEILIGAGKGPQKPYSQTPLDFVKPPVSRRSLCAPFWFGIKTVLDWRERSNDLPIKAFENSRTIPPRGLAAADLVFAIIFSFSYFGIHLAGWNFVFPSRTEQLLWRVSSLTLLGLLVIYLAAVVFGTVMGGWLARTFFDNYEETTILGVGSLLPRWTAILFHGPVVAAYALARMYIIVEGFVSLRSLSFTAFASVDWSKLVGGT
;
A
#
# COMPACT_ATOMS: atom_id res chain seq x y z
N MET A 1 -1.40 43.38 16.20
CA MET A 1 -0.87 43.46 14.82
C MET A 1 0.60 43.10 14.88
N ALA A 2 0.94 41.87 14.52
CA ALA A 2 2.34 41.43 14.45
C ALA A 2 2.90 41.85 13.08
N ASN A 3 4.06 42.50 13.10
CA ASN A 3 4.77 42.94 11.90
C ASN A 3 5.13 41.74 11.02
N PHE A 4 4.50 41.65 9.85
CA PHE A 4 4.99 40.86 8.73
C PHE A 4 6.25 41.56 8.18
N THR A 5 7.42 41.28 8.75
CA THR A 5 8.69 41.57 8.08
C THR A 5 8.82 40.61 6.91
N THR A 6 8.44 41.07 5.72
CA THR A 6 8.91 40.52 4.46
C THR A 6 10.43 40.58 4.46
N ARG A 7 11.09 39.41 4.50
CA ARG A 7 12.51 39.27 4.13
C ARG A 7 12.66 39.94 2.76
N ALA A 8 13.55 40.93 2.64
CA ALA A 8 13.61 41.81 1.49
C ALA A 8 13.83 41.03 0.18
N ASP A 9 13.23 41.50 -0.93
CA ASP A 9 13.38 40.94 -2.29
C ASP A 9 14.85 40.88 -2.78
N SER A 10 15.81 41.42 -2.02
CA SER A 10 17.26 41.38 -2.29
C SER A 10 17.92 40.00 -2.07
N ASP A 11 17.22 39.04 -1.45
CA ASP A 11 17.80 37.74 -1.04
C ASP A 11 17.42 36.57 -1.98
N LEU A 12 16.78 36.87 -3.11
CA LEU A 12 16.30 35.87 -4.08
C LEU A 12 17.25 35.73 -5.28
N ALA A 13 17.59 34.49 -5.60
CA ALA A 13 18.17 34.13 -6.87
C ALA A 13 17.04 33.83 -7.87
N TYR A 14 17.02 34.59 -8.96
CA TYR A 14 16.03 34.44 -10.02
C TYR A 14 16.56 33.58 -11.16
N GLY A 15 15.72 32.68 -11.65
CA GLY A 15 16.03 31.82 -12.79
C GLY A 15 17.01 30.70 -12.44
N TRP A 16 17.75 30.27 -13.46
CA TRP A 16 18.64 29.12 -13.37
C TRP A 16 20.01 29.49 -12.79
N VAL A 17 20.41 28.84 -11.70
CA VAL A 17 21.73 29.02 -11.06
C VAL A 17 22.68 27.92 -11.53
N VAL A 18 23.79 28.32 -12.15
CA VAL A 18 24.80 27.43 -12.76
C VAL A 18 25.92 27.11 -11.76
N GLN A 19 26.50 25.92 -11.86
CA GLN A 19 27.76 25.52 -11.21
C GLN A 19 28.95 26.37 -11.76
N PRO A 20 30.08 26.55 -11.03
CA PRO A 20 30.67 25.59 -10.08
C PRO A 20 30.90 26.06 -8.64
N ASP A 21 30.66 27.32 -8.28
CA ASP A 21 31.01 27.84 -6.94
C ASP A 21 30.05 27.42 -5.80
N GLY A 22 29.21 26.39 -6.04
CA GLY A 22 28.22 25.89 -5.09
C GLY A 22 27.24 24.90 -5.72
N ARG A 23 26.10 24.73 -5.04
CA ARG A 23 24.98 23.91 -5.51
C ARG A 23 24.18 24.69 -6.56
N GLY A 24 23.95 24.14 -7.74
CA GLY A 24 23.12 24.74 -8.79
C GLY A 24 21.66 24.26 -8.77
N THR A 25 20.82 24.87 -9.62
CA THR A 25 19.41 24.44 -9.79
C THR A 25 19.31 22.99 -10.27
N ILE A 26 20.23 22.56 -11.15
CA ILE A 26 20.30 21.17 -11.62
C ILE A 26 20.59 20.18 -10.49
N ASP A 27 21.42 20.55 -9.51
CA ASP A 27 21.75 19.65 -8.39
C ASP A 27 20.55 19.42 -7.50
N ILE A 28 19.77 20.47 -7.22
CA ILE A 28 18.52 20.36 -6.47
C ILE A 28 17.58 19.41 -7.21
N LEU A 29 17.31 19.70 -8.49
CA LEU A 29 16.36 18.96 -9.30
C LEU A 29 16.78 17.50 -9.49
N TYR A 30 18.02 17.26 -9.89
CA TYR A 30 18.56 15.93 -10.15
C TYR A 30 18.52 15.07 -8.89
N ASN A 31 19.00 15.58 -7.74
CA ASN A 31 18.97 14.81 -6.49
C ASN A 31 17.55 14.45 -6.06
N CYS A 32 16.59 15.38 -6.15
CA CYS A 32 15.20 15.10 -5.82
C CYS A 32 14.56 14.09 -6.78
N LEU A 33 14.76 14.25 -8.09
CA LEU A 33 14.19 13.36 -9.11
C LEU A 33 14.77 11.96 -9.05
N VAL A 34 16.10 11.83 -8.92
CA VAL A 34 16.76 10.53 -8.78
C VAL A 34 16.32 9.84 -7.50
N THR A 35 16.27 10.56 -6.38
CA THR A 35 15.81 9.99 -5.10
C THR A 35 14.37 9.53 -5.20
N THR A 36 13.48 10.35 -5.76
CA THR A 36 12.06 9.99 -5.93
C THR A 36 11.90 8.80 -6.89
N PHE A 37 12.66 8.76 -7.98
CA PHE A 37 12.65 7.64 -8.93
C PHE A 37 13.12 6.33 -8.26
N LEU A 38 14.27 6.35 -7.60
CA LEU A 38 14.81 5.17 -6.91
C LEU A 38 13.86 4.68 -5.82
N CYS A 39 13.33 5.60 -5.01
CA CYS A 39 12.36 5.29 -3.97
C CYS A 39 11.07 4.68 -4.55
N SER A 40 10.50 5.29 -5.61
CA SER A 40 9.25 4.84 -6.20
C SER A 40 9.41 3.52 -6.96
N TRP A 41 10.50 3.32 -7.68
CA TRP A 41 10.75 2.09 -8.42
C TRP A 41 11.05 0.91 -7.50
N SER A 42 11.94 1.09 -6.52
CA SER A 42 12.32 0.03 -5.59
C SER A 42 11.23 -0.30 -4.56
N ALA A 43 10.27 0.60 -4.32
CA ALA A 43 9.16 0.35 -3.40
C ALA A 43 8.04 -0.52 -3.98
N LEU A 44 7.99 -0.72 -5.30
CA LEU A 44 6.84 -1.38 -5.94
C LEU A 44 6.99 -2.89 -5.99
N PHE A 45 6.33 -3.56 -5.04
CA PHE A 45 6.16 -5.01 -5.00
C PHE A 45 4.78 -5.36 -5.57
N LEU A 46 4.70 -5.45 -6.90
CA LEU A 46 3.45 -5.72 -7.61
C LEU A 46 3.04 -7.19 -7.49
N ASN A 47 1.74 -7.43 -7.55
CA ASN A 47 1.13 -8.74 -7.57
C ASN A 47 1.40 -9.45 -8.90
N ILE A 48 1.29 -10.77 -8.87
CA ILE A 48 1.61 -11.62 -10.02
C ILE A 48 0.60 -11.35 -11.14
N PRO A 49 1.05 -11.06 -12.38
CA PRO A 49 0.15 -10.81 -13.50
C PRO A 49 -0.60 -12.09 -13.92
N ALA A 50 -1.77 -11.90 -14.54
CA ALA A 50 -2.66 -12.98 -14.98
C ALA A 50 -2.01 -13.96 -15.96
N GLU A 51 -1.15 -13.45 -16.84
CA GLU A 51 -0.45 -14.19 -17.86
C GLU A 51 0.99 -13.67 -17.93
N TYR A 52 1.91 -14.47 -18.45
CA TYR A 52 3.26 -14.00 -18.71
C TYR A 52 3.20 -12.84 -19.71
N ILE A 53 3.46 -11.64 -19.21
CA ILE A 53 3.60 -10.44 -20.03
C ILE A 53 5.07 -10.27 -20.39
N GLY A 54 5.36 -9.95 -21.66
CA GLY A 54 6.74 -9.72 -22.09
C GLY A 54 7.41 -8.60 -21.29
N PRO A 55 8.76 -8.54 -21.23
CA PRO A 55 9.49 -7.62 -20.35
C PRO A 55 9.07 -6.15 -20.49
N LEU A 56 8.82 -5.69 -21.72
CA LEU A 56 8.38 -4.32 -21.98
C LEU A 56 6.98 -4.02 -21.40
N ALA A 57 6.05 -4.97 -21.52
CA ALA A 57 4.71 -4.84 -20.96
C ALA A 57 4.75 -4.86 -19.42
N PHE A 58 5.63 -5.67 -18.83
CA PHE A 58 5.87 -5.66 -17.38
C PHE A 58 6.40 -4.30 -16.90
N VAL A 59 7.42 -3.76 -17.58
CA VAL A 59 7.95 -2.42 -17.27
C VAL A 59 6.87 -1.34 -17.41
N ALA A 60 6.08 -1.37 -18.48
CA ALA A 60 4.98 -0.42 -18.66
C ALA A 60 3.92 -0.53 -17.56
N HIS A 61 3.59 -1.75 -17.11
CA HIS A 61 2.70 -1.97 -15.97
C HIS A 61 3.28 -1.39 -14.68
N LYS A 62 4.58 -1.62 -14.42
CA LYS A 62 5.28 -1.08 -13.26
C LYS A 62 5.37 0.44 -13.27
N LEU A 63 5.62 1.05 -14.42
CA LEU A 63 5.63 2.51 -14.59
C LEU A 63 4.25 3.15 -14.29
N ARG A 64 3.15 2.51 -14.69
CA ARG A 64 1.79 3.00 -14.34
C ARG A 64 1.57 3.03 -12.83
N PHE A 65 2.00 1.98 -12.13
CA PHE A 65 1.93 1.93 -10.67
C PHE A 65 2.93 2.88 -9.99
N MET A 66 4.06 3.18 -10.63
CA MET A 66 5.01 4.19 -10.17
C MET A 66 4.41 5.60 -10.18
N ILE A 67 3.64 5.96 -11.22
CA ILE A 67 2.91 7.23 -11.25
C ILE A 67 1.91 7.30 -10.09
N PHE A 68 1.18 6.21 -9.82
CA PHE A 68 0.30 6.12 -8.66
C PHE A 68 1.07 6.28 -7.34
N ALA A 69 2.21 5.61 -7.18
CA ALA A 69 3.05 5.71 -5.99
C ALA A 69 3.53 7.14 -5.74
N ILE A 70 3.94 7.87 -6.79
CA ILE A 70 4.38 9.26 -6.70
C ILE A 70 3.21 10.19 -6.32
N ALA A 71 2.02 9.96 -6.87
CA ALA A 71 0.85 10.78 -6.58
C ALA A 71 0.21 10.51 -5.20
N PHE A 72 0.31 9.27 -4.71
CA PHE A 72 -0.34 8.79 -3.48
C PHE A 72 0.59 7.90 -2.62
N PRO A 73 1.77 8.39 -2.19
CA PRO A 73 2.76 7.55 -1.48
C PRO A 73 2.28 7.08 -0.11
N GLU A 74 1.48 7.89 0.58
CA GLU A 74 0.81 7.54 1.84
C GLU A 74 -0.19 6.39 1.64
N MET A 75 -0.91 6.37 0.51
CA MET A 75 -1.84 5.29 0.20
C MET A 75 -1.10 4.00 -0.14
N LEU A 76 0.00 4.09 -0.89
CA LEU A 76 0.88 2.94 -1.12
C LEU A 76 1.36 2.33 0.20
N THR A 77 1.78 3.18 1.14
CA THR A 77 2.21 2.75 2.47
C THR A 77 1.06 2.09 3.26
N GLY A 78 -0.14 2.67 3.21
CA GLY A 78 -1.34 2.10 3.84
C GLY A 78 -1.68 0.71 3.29
N MET A 79 -1.60 0.53 1.97
CA MET A 79 -1.81 -0.77 1.33
C MET A 79 -0.76 -1.78 1.78
N ALA A 80 0.50 -1.36 1.86
CA ALA A 80 1.58 -2.21 2.34
C ALA A 80 1.33 -2.65 3.79
N ALA A 81 0.88 -1.74 4.66
CA ALA A 81 0.54 -2.03 6.05
C ALA A 81 -0.65 -3.01 6.18
N GLU A 82 -1.71 -2.84 5.37
CA GLU A 82 -2.83 -3.80 5.36
C GLU A 82 -2.37 -5.18 4.89
N GLN A 83 -1.62 -5.28 3.80
CA GLN A 83 -1.08 -6.55 3.31
C GLN A 83 -0.14 -7.21 4.33
N TRP A 84 0.69 -6.44 5.03
CA TRP A 84 1.48 -6.93 6.16
C TRP A 84 0.59 -7.55 7.24
N ARG A 85 -0.51 -6.87 7.60
CA ARG A 85 -1.44 -7.38 8.60
C ARG A 85 -2.17 -8.64 8.15
N SER A 86 -2.55 -8.75 6.88
CA SER A 86 -3.09 -9.99 6.28
C SER A 86 -2.10 -11.15 6.42
N ALA A 87 -0.85 -10.92 6.02
CA ALA A 87 0.20 -11.92 6.08
C ALA A 87 0.45 -12.39 7.53
N CYS A 88 0.47 -11.47 8.51
CA CYS A 88 0.57 -11.82 9.93
C CYS A 88 -0.60 -12.68 10.41
N GLN A 89 -1.83 -12.36 9.98
CA GLN A 89 -3.02 -13.14 10.34
C GLN A 89 -2.93 -14.55 9.77
N SER A 90 -2.53 -14.69 8.51
CA SER A 90 -2.33 -15.99 7.87
C SER A 90 -1.30 -16.85 8.61
N VAL A 91 -0.15 -16.29 9.01
CA VAL A 91 0.87 -17.03 9.78
C VAL A 91 0.33 -17.53 11.11
N GLU A 92 -0.44 -16.70 11.81
CA GLU A 92 -1.11 -17.11 13.05
C GLU A 92 -2.12 -18.23 12.80
N ASP A 93 -2.91 -18.14 11.73
CA ASP A 93 -3.97 -19.10 11.44
C ASP A 93 -3.40 -20.49 11.06
N PHE A 94 -2.30 -20.54 10.28
CA PHE A 94 -1.58 -21.79 9.99
C PHE A 94 -0.89 -22.39 11.23
N SER A 95 -0.36 -21.55 12.12
CA SER A 95 0.18 -21.97 13.42
C SER A 95 -0.90 -22.62 14.30
N GLN A 96 -2.10 -22.04 14.32
CA GLN A 96 -3.25 -22.61 15.03
C GLN A 96 -3.73 -23.92 14.40
N LEU A 97 -3.73 -24.03 13.07
CA LEU A 97 -4.04 -25.28 12.38
C LEU A 97 -3.05 -26.40 12.75
N ALA A 98 -1.74 -26.08 12.79
CA ALA A 98 -0.71 -27.05 13.20
C ALA A 98 -0.92 -27.57 14.63
N LYS A 99 -1.28 -26.69 15.59
CA LYS A 99 -1.59 -27.09 16.97
C LYS A 99 -2.81 -28.01 17.04
N ARG A 100 -3.83 -27.77 16.20
CA ARG A 100 -5.03 -28.61 16.12
C ARG A 100 -4.71 -30.01 15.59
N TRP A 101 -3.93 -30.11 14.50
CA TRP A 101 -3.44 -31.40 14.01
C TRP A 101 -2.57 -32.14 15.01
N GLU A 102 -1.70 -31.43 15.73
CA GLU A 102 -0.88 -32.05 16.77
C GLU A 102 -1.74 -32.62 17.90
N SER A 103 -2.76 -31.88 18.35
CA SER A 103 -3.69 -32.33 19.39
C SER A 103 -4.51 -33.54 18.94
N ALA A 104 -5.03 -33.53 17.71
CA ALA A 104 -5.76 -34.65 17.13
C ALA A 104 -4.88 -35.92 17.03
N SER A 105 -3.62 -35.75 16.62
CA SER A 105 -2.68 -36.87 16.50
C SER A 105 -2.31 -37.54 17.83
N ARG A 106 -2.50 -36.84 18.97
CA ARG A 106 -2.27 -37.39 20.32
C ARG A 106 -3.48 -38.12 20.89
N LEU A 107 -4.69 -37.80 20.43
CA LEU A 107 -5.96 -38.28 21.00
C LEU A 107 -6.52 -39.53 20.31
N CYS A 108 -6.18 -39.81 19.05
CA CYS A 108 -6.82 -40.87 18.25
C CYS A 108 -5.90 -42.04 17.86
N GLN A 109 -6.48 -43.25 17.83
CA GLN A 109 -5.99 -44.38 17.01
C GLN A 109 -6.39 -44.17 15.53
N PRO A 110 -5.59 -44.62 14.56
CA PRO A 110 -5.60 -44.07 13.20
C PRO A 110 -6.87 -44.45 12.42
N PHE A 111 -7.76 -43.48 12.19
CA PHE A 111 -8.73 -43.50 11.08
C PHE A 111 -8.25 -42.60 9.93
N GLY A 112 -8.77 -42.79 8.71
CA GLY A 112 -8.21 -42.22 7.46
C GLY A 112 -7.91 -40.70 7.47
N SER A 113 -8.76 -39.88 8.08
CA SER A 113 -8.54 -38.43 8.23
C SER A 113 -7.36 -38.08 9.15
N ASP A 114 -7.09 -38.91 10.15
CA ASP A 114 -5.98 -38.71 11.09
C ASP A 114 -4.62 -38.96 10.41
N SER A 115 -4.60 -39.83 9.40
CA SER A 115 -3.40 -40.09 8.59
C SER A 115 -3.00 -38.86 7.77
N GLN A 116 -3.97 -38.21 7.12
CA GLN A 116 -3.70 -37.00 6.32
C GLN A 116 -3.35 -35.80 7.19
N ALA A 117 -4.01 -35.63 8.35
CA ALA A 117 -3.64 -34.61 9.33
C ALA A 117 -2.19 -34.76 9.84
N LYS A 118 -1.76 -36.00 10.12
CA LYS A 118 -0.38 -36.30 10.53
C LYS A 118 0.62 -36.01 9.42
N GLU A 119 0.30 -36.36 8.18
CA GLU A 119 1.15 -36.08 7.02
C GLU A 119 1.27 -34.58 6.75
N ASN A 120 0.15 -33.85 6.76
CA ASN A 120 0.14 -32.39 6.63
C ASN A 120 0.94 -31.71 7.75
N LEU A 121 0.84 -32.20 8.99
CA LEU A 121 1.65 -31.71 10.11
C LEU A 121 3.15 -31.95 9.88
N ASN A 122 3.54 -33.10 9.36
CA ASN A 122 4.94 -33.38 9.02
C ASN A 122 5.45 -32.43 7.92
N ARG A 123 4.65 -32.22 6.86
CA ARG A 123 5.00 -31.29 5.78
C ARG A 123 5.12 -29.86 6.26
N LEU A 124 4.22 -29.41 7.14
CA LEU A 124 4.28 -28.07 7.73
C LEU A 124 5.47 -27.91 8.67
N LYS A 125 5.90 -28.97 9.38
CA LYS A 125 7.15 -28.97 10.16
C LYS A 125 8.39 -28.88 9.26
N CYS A 126 8.38 -29.54 8.11
CA CYS A 126 9.48 -29.49 7.13
C CYS A 126 9.55 -28.15 6.40
N SER A 127 8.41 -27.59 5.99
CA SER A 127 8.33 -26.25 5.41
C SER A 127 7.32 -25.39 6.17
N PRO A 128 7.76 -24.64 7.20
CA PRO A 128 6.88 -23.79 7.99
C PRO A 128 6.20 -22.70 7.16
N TRP A 129 4.94 -22.40 7.47
CA TRP A 129 4.25 -21.27 6.87
C TRP A 129 4.83 -19.96 7.41
N THR A 130 5.38 -19.12 6.53
CA THR A 130 6.12 -17.91 6.91
C THR A 130 5.45 -16.66 6.33
N MET A 131 5.88 -15.48 6.78
CA MET A 131 5.46 -14.20 6.16
C MET A 131 5.70 -14.17 4.64
N ARG A 132 6.77 -14.81 4.14
CA ARG A 132 7.07 -14.91 2.71
C ARG A 132 6.03 -15.76 1.97
N HIS A 133 5.63 -16.90 2.56
CA HIS A 133 4.56 -17.75 2.03
C HIS A 133 3.21 -17.02 2.01
N ALA A 134 2.90 -16.30 3.09
CA ALA A 134 1.66 -15.54 3.19
C ALA A 134 1.58 -14.39 2.17
N PHE A 135 2.63 -13.58 2.03
CA PHE A 135 2.69 -12.54 0.99
C PHE A 135 2.63 -13.14 -0.42
N PHE A 136 3.32 -14.25 -0.66
CA PHE A 136 3.31 -14.94 -1.94
C PHE A 136 1.90 -15.43 -2.29
N ALA A 137 1.16 -16.00 -1.34
CA ALA A 137 -0.23 -16.38 -1.56
C ALA A 137 -1.12 -15.15 -1.86
N ASP A 138 -1.06 -14.11 -1.02
CA ASP A 138 -1.90 -12.91 -1.16
C ASP A 138 -1.65 -12.12 -2.44
N MET A 139 -0.45 -12.23 -3.03
CA MET A 139 -0.11 -11.62 -4.32
C MET A 139 -0.48 -12.48 -5.54
N GLY A 140 -1.10 -13.65 -5.34
CA GLY A 140 -1.53 -14.56 -6.41
C GLY A 140 -0.53 -15.67 -6.75
N GLY A 141 0.38 -15.97 -5.84
CA GLY A 141 1.44 -16.99 -5.98
C GLY A 141 0.95 -18.42 -6.10
N PHE A 142 -0.29 -18.71 -5.72
CA PHE A 142 -0.87 -20.05 -5.83
C PHE A 142 -2.06 -20.04 -6.76
N LEU A 143 -2.03 -20.88 -7.79
CA LEU A 143 -3.19 -21.20 -8.62
C LEU A 143 -3.76 -22.54 -8.16
N LEU A 144 -5.05 -22.57 -7.86
CA LEU A 144 -5.74 -23.81 -7.57
C LEU A 144 -6.29 -24.40 -8.88
N ASP A 145 -5.85 -25.61 -9.22
CA ASP A 145 -6.31 -26.37 -10.38
C ASP A 145 -7.20 -27.53 -9.91
N CYS A 146 -8.51 -27.40 -10.13
CA CYS A 146 -9.51 -28.41 -9.75
C CYS A 146 -10.35 -28.83 -10.97
N PRO A 147 -10.79 -30.09 -11.04
CA PRO A 147 -11.80 -30.51 -12.01
C PRO A 147 -13.06 -29.64 -11.93
N GLY A 148 -13.61 -29.28 -13.09
CA GLY A 148 -14.84 -28.48 -13.20
C GLY A 148 -14.65 -26.97 -13.10
N CYS A 149 -13.42 -26.47 -12.93
CA CYS A 149 -13.08 -25.05 -13.05
C CYS A 149 -11.79 -24.85 -13.83
N ARG A 150 -11.62 -23.68 -14.44
CA ARG A 150 -10.28 -23.28 -14.91
C ARG A 150 -9.41 -22.92 -13.70
N PRO A 151 -8.07 -23.04 -13.78
CA PRO A 151 -7.20 -22.61 -12.69
C PRO A 151 -7.41 -21.14 -12.32
N PHE A 152 -7.42 -20.84 -11.03
CA PHE A 152 -7.63 -19.48 -10.50
C PHE A 152 -6.75 -19.20 -9.28
N PRO A 153 -6.35 -17.95 -9.03
CA PRO A 153 -5.51 -17.61 -7.89
C PRO A 153 -6.30 -17.75 -6.59
N ILE A 154 -5.63 -18.31 -5.58
CA ILE A 154 -6.14 -18.39 -4.21
C ILE A 154 -5.20 -17.63 -3.28
N ASP A 155 -5.78 -16.87 -2.36
CA ASP A 155 -5.02 -16.18 -1.31
C ASP A 155 -4.74 -17.09 -0.11
N ALA A 156 -4.03 -16.56 0.89
CA ALA A 156 -3.61 -17.37 2.02
C ALA A 156 -4.78 -17.92 2.85
N GLN A 157 -5.92 -17.20 2.89
CA GLN A 157 -7.10 -17.61 3.65
C GLN A 157 -7.88 -18.71 2.89
N GLN A 158 -8.01 -18.56 1.57
CA GLN A 158 -8.60 -19.59 0.71
C GLN A 158 -7.76 -20.86 0.70
N LEU A 159 -6.43 -20.74 0.67
CA LEU A 159 -5.51 -21.87 0.81
C LEU A 159 -5.67 -22.57 2.17
N LEU A 160 -5.72 -21.80 3.26
CA LEU A 160 -5.95 -22.35 4.59
C LEU A 160 -7.24 -23.18 4.63
N TYR A 161 -8.34 -22.66 4.07
CA TYR A 161 -9.63 -23.35 4.04
C TYR A 161 -9.55 -24.70 3.31
N VAL A 162 -8.96 -24.76 2.11
CA VAL A 162 -8.89 -26.02 1.35
C VAL A 162 -7.96 -27.05 2.02
N VAL A 163 -6.92 -26.59 2.71
CA VAL A 163 -6.00 -27.46 3.46
C VAL A 163 -6.64 -27.96 4.77
N GLU A 164 -7.35 -27.09 5.49
CA GLU A 164 -8.04 -27.42 6.74
C GLU A 164 -9.16 -28.45 6.53
N ASN A 165 -9.87 -28.36 5.40
CA ASN A 165 -10.94 -29.30 5.03
C ASN A 165 -10.43 -30.52 4.23
N TYR A 166 -9.11 -30.71 4.14
CA TYR A 166 -8.46 -31.87 3.52
C TYR A 166 -8.71 -32.06 2.01
N TYR A 167 -9.23 -31.04 1.32
CA TYR A 167 -9.35 -31.02 -0.15
C TYR A 167 -7.98 -30.92 -0.84
N LEU A 168 -7.03 -30.27 -0.17
CA LEU A 168 -5.66 -30.12 -0.64
C LEU A 168 -4.69 -30.50 0.47
N GLU A 169 -3.65 -31.26 0.13
CA GLU A 169 -2.55 -31.50 1.06
C GLU A 169 -1.75 -30.21 1.29
N TYR A 170 -1.12 -30.07 2.45
CA TYR A 170 -0.30 -28.89 2.74
C TYR A 170 0.79 -28.74 1.66
N PRO A 171 0.87 -27.58 0.98
CA PRO A 171 1.81 -27.39 -0.11
C PRO A 171 3.23 -27.30 0.45
N ASN A 172 4.07 -28.28 0.12
CA ASN A 172 5.48 -28.28 0.50
C ASN A 172 6.29 -27.36 -0.43
N VAL A 173 6.14 -26.05 -0.25
CA VAL A 173 6.92 -25.04 -0.96
C VAL A 173 8.05 -24.58 -0.07
N GLU A 174 9.29 -24.79 -0.48
CA GLU A 174 10.42 -24.26 0.26
C GLU A 174 10.49 -22.74 0.14
N LYS A 175 10.79 -22.07 1.25
CA LYS A 175 11.02 -20.61 1.27
C LYS A 175 12.07 -20.19 0.23
N ARG A 176 13.11 -21.01 0.04
CA ARG A 176 14.20 -20.78 -0.92
C ARG A 176 13.72 -20.76 -2.36
N THR A 177 12.75 -21.60 -2.72
CA THR A 177 12.13 -21.60 -4.06
C THR A 177 11.46 -20.27 -4.39
N ILE A 178 10.97 -19.56 -3.37
CA ILE A 178 10.39 -18.20 -3.50
C ILE A 178 11.49 -17.11 -3.44
N GLU A 179 12.64 -17.38 -2.80
CA GLU A 179 13.77 -16.43 -2.64
C GLU A 179 14.74 -16.42 -3.83
N ASP A 180 14.93 -17.54 -4.53
CA ASP A 180 15.98 -17.69 -5.57
C ASP A 180 15.81 -16.77 -6.80
N ARG A 181 14.71 -16.02 -6.87
CA ARG A 181 14.45 -15.02 -7.92
C ARG A 181 14.86 -13.58 -7.56
N ASP A 182 15.41 -13.33 -6.36
CA ASP A 182 15.50 -11.98 -5.75
C ASP A 182 16.92 -11.35 -5.76
N LYS A 183 17.93 -11.98 -6.36
CA LYS A 183 19.34 -11.53 -6.22
C LYS A 183 19.64 -10.16 -6.82
N ALA A 184 19.02 -9.80 -7.94
CA ALA A 184 19.20 -8.48 -8.57
C ALA A 184 18.50 -7.35 -7.80
N ASP A 185 17.49 -7.67 -6.99
CA ASP A 185 16.71 -6.70 -6.21
C ASP A 185 17.50 -6.14 -5.02
N GLY A 186 18.18 -7.01 -4.27
CA GLY A 186 18.94 -6.61 -3.09
C GLY A 186 19.95 -5.48 -3.39
N PHE A 187 20.53 -5.49 -4.60
CA PHE A 187 21.43 -4.43 -5.07
C PHE A 187 20.71 -3.10 -5.33
N ALA A 188 19.57 -3.12 -6.03
CA ALA A 188 18.78 -1.91 -6.28
C ALA A 188 18.29 -1.27 -4.97
N ARG A 189 17.86 -2.08 -4.00
CA ARG A 189 17.45 -1.58 -2.68
C ARG A 189 18.61 -0.99 -1.89
N ALA A 190 19.81 -1.57 -1.98
CA ALA A 190 21.00 -1.00 -1.34
C ALA A 190 21.36 0.38 -1.91
N ILE A 191 21.27 0.56 -3.23
CA ILE A 191 21.45 1.86 -3.89
C ILE A 191 20.41 2.85 -3.37
N THR A 192 19.13 2.47 -3.37
CA THR A 192 18.03 3.34 -2.93
C THR A 192 18.18 3.75 -1.47
N LEU A 193 18.56 2.83 -0.57
CA LEU A 193 18.82 3.14 0.84
C LEU A 193 20.01 4.08 1.02
N THR A 194 21.08 3.88 0.24
CA THR A 194 22.25 4.78 0.25
C THR A 194 21.86 6.18 -0.18
N GLN A 195 21.08 6.30 -1.25
CA GLN A 195 20.56 7.58 -1.74
C GLN A 195 19.65 8.25 -0.69
N ILE A 196 18.76 7.50 -0.04
CA ILE A 196 17.90 8.00 1.04
C ILE A 196 18.75 8.55 2.18
N VAL A 197 19.71 7.77 2.68
CA VAL A 197 20.57 8.19 3.80
C VAL A 197 21.33 9.46 3.42
N TRP A 198 21.92 9.50 2.23
CA TRP A 198 22.63 10.68 1.75
C TRP A 198 21.72 11.91 1.67
N PHE A 199 20.52 11.76 1.11
CA PHE A 199 19.55 12.85 1.01
C PHE A 199 19.13 13.36 2.39
N LEU A 200 18.83 12.46 3.33
CA LEU A 200 18.47 12.82 4.71
C LEU A 200 19.61 13.56 5.43
N VAL A 201 20.84 13.07 5.32
CA VAL A 201 22.03 13.71 5.89
C VAL A 201 22.21 15.11 5.33
N GLN A 202 22.10 15.27 4.01
CA GLN A 202 22.18 16.57 3.36
C GLN A 202 21.07 17.53 3.83
N SER A 203 19.81 17.10 3.82
CA SER A 203 18.70 17.94 4.29
C SER A 203 18.85 18.33 5.76
N LEU A 204 19.30 17.42 6.61
CA LEU A 204 19.55 17.70 8.03
C LEU A 204 20.69 18.70 8.22
N GLY A 205 21.81 18.51 7.52
CA GLY A 205 22.95 19.44 7.56
C GLY A 205 22.54 20.86 7.15
N ARG A 206 21.68 20.99 6.14
CA ARG A 206 21.09 22.27 5.73
C ARG A 206 20.24 22.89 6.85
N THR A 207 19.34 22.12 7.45
CA THR A 207 18.51 22.62 8.56
C THR A 207 19.34 23.08 9.76
N VAL A 208 20.38 22.33 10.14
CA VAL A 208 21.28 22.67 11.26
C VAL A 208 22.06 23.96 10.98
N GLN A 209 22.47 24.18 9.73
CA GLN A 209 23.19 25.40 9.32
C GLN A 209 22.26 26.56 8.92
N HIS A 210 20.94 26.44 9.15
CA HIS A 210 19.94 27.43 8.75
C HIS A 210 19.96 27.78 7.25
N LEU A 211 20.28 26.79 6.41
CA LEU A 211 20.19 26.88 4.97
C LEU A 211 18.78 26.48 4.50
N ASP A 212 18.23 27.24 3.56
CA ASP A 212 16.86 27.02 3.12
C ASP A 212 16.73 25.71 2.33
N LEU A 213 15.63 24.98 2.54
CA LEU A 213 15.24 23.84 1.71
C LEU A 213 14.24 24.32 0.66
N SER A 214 14.35 23.80 -0.56
CA SER A 214 13.33 23.99 -1.59
C SER A 214 12.07 23.16 -1.28
N THR A 215 10.93 23.55 -1.85
CA THR A 215 9.67 22.81 -1.69
C THR A 215 9.74 21.42 -2.33
N ILE A 216 10.51 21.22 -3.40
CA ILE A 216 10.76 19.91 -3.99
C ILE A 216 11.58 19.02 -3.06
N GLU A 217 12.60 19.55 -2.38
CA GLU A 217 13.36 18.78 -1.39
C GLU A 217 12.47 18.35 -0.22
N LEU A 218 11.60 19.23 0.26
CA LEU A 218 10.63 18.90 1.30
C LEU A 218 9.65 17.82 0.85
N SER A 219 9.18 17.89 -0.40
CA SER A 219 8.30 16.87 -0.99
C SER A 219 9.04 15.53 -1.15
N THR A 220 10.32 15.54 -1.51
CA THR A 220 11.16 14.35 -1.54
C THR A 220 11.35 13.76 -0.13
N LEU A 221 11.53 14.57 0.91
CA LEU A 221 11.57 14.08 2.30
C LEU A 221 10.26 13.38 2.72
N ALA A 222 9.10 13.94 2.35
CA ALA A 222 7.80 13.32 2.57
C ALA A 222 7.69 11.96 1.83
N PHE A 223 8.20 11.89 0.61
CA PHE A 223 8.24 10.66 -0.18
C PHE A 223 9.18 9.59 0.41
N ILE A 224 10.36 9.99 0.89
CA ILE A 224 11.30 9.14 1.62
C ILE A 224 10.63 8.56 2.87
N PHE A 225 9.91 9.38 3.64
CA PHE A 225 9.19 8.94 4.83
C PHE A 225 8.19 7.81 4.51
N CYS A 226 7.38 7.96 3.46
CA CYS A 226 6.49 6.88 2.99
C CYS A 226 7.26 5.65 2.52
N THR A 227 8.36 5.85 1.78
CA THR A 227 9.16 4.75 1.20
C THR A 227 9.78 3.87 2.29
N LEU A 228 10.33 4.46 3.35
CA LEU A 228 10.92 3.71 4.47
C LEU A 228 9.87 2.82 5.16
N ASN A 229 8.65 3.35 5.38
CA ASN A 229 7.55 2.57 5.94
C ASN A 229 7.07 1.48 4.98
N THR A 230 6.98 1.77 3.68
CA THR A 230 6.63 0.79 2.65
C THR A 230 7.66 -0.35 2.61
N PHE A 231 8.96 -0.04 2.65
CA PHE A 231 10.02 -1.04 2.74
C PHE A 231 9.91 -1.91 3.98
N PHE A 232 9.54 -1.34 5.12
CA PHE A 232 9.30 -2.12 6.34
C PHE A 232 8.13 -3.10 6.14
N PHE A 233 6.97 -2.62 5.68
CA PHE A 233 5.79 -3.48 5.51
C PHE A 233 5.91 -4.49 4.37
N TRP A 234 6.70 -4.22 3.33
CA TRP A 234 6.91 -5.17 2.22
C TRP A 234 8.26 -5.91 2.29
N ARG A 235 8.98 -5.87 3.41
CA ARG A 235 10.27 -6.56 3.55
C ARG A 235 10.23 -8.08 3.30
N HIS A 236 9.08 -8.71 3.53
CA HIS A 236 8.88 -10.14 3.27
C HIS A 236 8.06 -10.40 2.00
N LYS A 237 7.59 -9.37 1.29
CA LYS A 237 6.88 -9.55 0.03
C LYS A 237 7.90 -9.92 -1.06
N PRO A 238 7.65 -10.96 -1.88
CA PRO A 238 8.49 -11.26 -3.04
C PRO A 238 8.41 -10.14 -4.09
N LEU A 239 9.56 -9.72 -4.64
CA LEU A 239 9.61 -8.74 -5.73
C LEU A 239 9.60 -9.43 -7.09
N ASP A 240 8.91 -8.82 -8.06
CA ASP A 240 8.96 -9.15 -9.50
C ASP A 240 8.78 -10.65 -9.81
N VAL A 241 8.00 -11.35 -8.98
CA VAL A 241 7.57 -12.72 -9.25
C VAL A 241 6.51 -12.70 -10.36
N VAL A 242 6.80 -13.42 -11.44
CA VAL A 242 5.93 -13.46 -12.63
C VAL A 242 5.25 -14.81 -12.88
N THR A 243 5.62 -15.86 -12.15
CA THR A 243 5.00 -17.18 -12.32
C THR A 243 4.44 -17.70 -10.99
N PRO A 244 3.15 -18.04 -10.92
CA PRO A 244 2.58 -18.71 -9.77
C PRO A 244 2.93 -20.20 -9.75
N ILE A 245 2.74 -20.82 -8.59
CA ILE A 245 2.82 -22.28 -8.37
C ILE A 245 1.41 -22.84 -8.53
N VAL A 246 1.27 -23.87 -9.37
CA VAL A 246 0.00 -24.57 -9.55
C VAL A 246 -0.14 -25.65 -8.49
N LEU A 247 -1.27 -25.63 -7.79
CA LEU A 247 -1.67 -26.61 -6.78
C LEU A 247 -2.77 -27.47 -7.36
N SER A 248 -2.44 -28.72 -7.69
CA SER A 248 -3.40 -29.69 -8.23
C SER A 248 -4.27 -30.26 -7.12
N CYS A 249 -5.58 -30.07 -7.26
CA CYS A 249 -6.61 -30.60 -6.37
C CYS A 249 -7.41 -31.66 -7.12
N SER A 250 -7.50 -32.87 -6.58
CA SER A 250 -8.29 -33.94 -7.21
C SER A 250 -9.80 -33.76 -7.00
N THR A 251 -10.21 -33.02 -5.96
CA THR A 251 -11.62 -32.78 -5.64
C THR A 251 -12.23 -31.77 -6.62
N PRO A 252 -13.35 -32.10 -7.29
CA PRO A 252 -14.05 -31.16 -8.15
C PRO A 252 -14.50 -29.92 -7.38
N ILE A 253 -14.49 -28.76 -8.04
CA ILE A 253 -14.86 -27.50 -7.37
C ILE A 253 -16.28 -27.53 -6.79
N GLU A 254 -17.19 -28.26 -7.44
CA GLU A 254 -18.58 -28.40 -7.00
C GLU A 254 -18.69 -29.11 -5.65
N GLU A 255 -17.85 -30.13 -5.41
CA GLU A 255 -17.82 -30.85 -4.13
C GLU A 255 -17.29 -29.97 -2.99
N ILE A 256 -16.29 -29.12 -3.29
CA ILE A 256 -15.79 -28.12 -2.33
C ILE A 256 -16.90 -27.13 -1.94
N LEU A 257 -17.69 -26.68 -2.93
CA LEU A 257 -18.81 -25.77 -2.68
C LEU A 257 -19.90 -26.44 -1.85
N ILE A 258 -20.28 -27.67 -2.19
CA ILE A 258 -21.28 -28.45 -1.45
C ILE A 258 -20.82 -28.68 -0.01
N GLY A 259 -19.55 -29.03 0.20
CA GLY A 259 -18.97 -29.19 1.54
C GLY A 259 -18.98 -27.90 2.36
N ALA A 260 -18.90 -26.74 1.72
CA ALA A 260 -19.07 -25.43 2.36
C ALA A 260 -20.54 -25.08 2.69
N GLY A 261 -21.50 -25.96 2.40
CA GLY A 261 -22.93 -25.66 2.50
C GLY A 261 -23.39 -24.62 1.47
N LYS A 262 -22.62 -24.43 0.40
CA LYS A 262 -22.96 -23.57 -0.73
C LYS A 262 -23.47 -24.44 -1.88
N GLY A 263 -24.54 -24.03 -2.53
CA GLY A 263 -24.93 -24.67 -3.80
C GLY A 263 -23.85 -24.42 -4.88
N PRO A 264 -23.96 -25.05 -6.06
CA PRO A 264 -23.18 -24.68 -7.24
C PRO A 264 -23.59 -23.28 -7.72
N GLN A 265 -23.28 -22.25 -6.92
CA GLN A 265 -23.70 -20.89 -7.13
C GLN A 265 -22.79 -20.25 -8.17
N LYS A 266 -23.22 -20.35 -9.42
CA LYS A 266 -22.82 -19.42 -10.46
C LYS A 266 -23.85 -18.28 -10.52
N PRO A 267 -23.41 -17.01 -10.63
CA PRO A 267 -22.01 -16.55 -10.70
C PRO A 267 -21.43 -16.15 -9.33
N TYR A 268 -20.15 -16.47 -9.08
CA TYR A 268 -19.33 -15.86 -8.02
C TYR A 268 -18.77 -14.50 -8.46
N SER A 269 -18.20 -13.72 -7.53
CA SER A 269 -17.77 -12.34 -7.79
C SER A 269 -16.37 -12.23 -8.40
N GLN A 270 -15.43 -13.05 -7.93
CA GLN A 270 -14.04 -13.13 -8.38
C GLN A 270 -13.63 -14.58 -8.57
N THR A 271 -13.84 -15.43 -7.57
CA THR A 271 -13.41 -16.83 -7.53
C THR A 271 -14.50 -17.74 -6.93
N PRO A 272 -14.52 -19.05 -7.22
CA PRO A 272 -15.46 -19.96 -6.59
C PRO A 272 -15.35 -19.98 -5.06
N LEU A 273 -14.17 -19.67 -4.50
CA LEU A 273 -13.90 -19.65 -3.07
C LEU A 273 -14.14 -18.27 -2.41
N ASP A 274 -14.92 -17.39 -3.05
CA ASP A 274 -15.21 -16.06 -2.49
C ASP A 274 -15.91 -16.12 -1.12
N PHE A 275 -16.67 -17.20 -0.86
CA PHE A 275 -17.36 -17.41 0.41
C PHE A 275 -16.42 -17.57 1.61
N VAL A 276 -15.16 -17.93 1.38
CA VAL A 276 -14.14 -18.04 2.45
C VAL A 276 -13.75 -16.66 2.95
N LYS A 277 -13.82 -15.65 2.09
CA LYS A 277 -13.38 -14.31 2.43
C LYS A 277 -14.54 -13.54 3.08
N PRO A 278 -14.35 -13.00 4.30
CA PRO A 278 -15.35 -12.12 4.89
C PRO A 278 -15.47 -10.83 4.06
N PRO A 279 -16.61 -10.11 4.18
CA PRO A 279 -16.71 -8.76 3.64
C PRO A 279 -15.57 -7.88 4.17
N VAL A 280 -15.21 -6.87 3.39
CA VAL A 280 -14.09 -5.97 3.73
C VAL A 280 -14.28 -5.42 5.14
N SER A 281 -13.24 -5.56 5.97
CA SER A 281 -13.31 -5.16 7.38
C SER A 281 -13.66 -3.68 7.52
N ARG A 282 -14.54 -3.36 8.48
CA ARG A 282 -14.86 -1.97 8.87
C ARG A 282 -13.65 -1.15 9.30
N ARG A 283 -12.57 -1.83 9.70
CA ARG A 283 -11.33 -1.21 10.18
C ARG A 283 -10.29 -1.01 9.06
N SER A 284 -10.63 -1.25 7.79
CA SER A 284 -9.75 -0.94 6.67
C SER A 284 -9.69 0.58 6.45
N LEU A 285 -8.47 1.09 6.29
CA LEU A 285 -8.19 2.49 5.98
C LEU A 285 -7.88 2.71 4.50
N CYS A 286 -7.69 1.65 3.72
CA CYS A 286 -7.52 1.76 2.27
C CYS A 286 -8.85 1.55 1.52
N ALA A 287 -9.75 0.73 2.05
CA ALA A 287 -10.98 0.39 1.34
C ALA A 287 -11.91 1.59 1.06
N PRO A 288 -12.13 2.53 2.01
CA PRO A 288 -12.94 3.71 1.72
C PRO A 288 -12.30 4.65 0.69
N PHE A 289 -10.96 4.69 0.61
CA PHE A 289 -10.26 5.43 -0.44
C PHE A 289 -10.56 4.83 -1.81
N TRP A 290 -10.40 3.51 -1.96
CA TRP A 290 -10.68 2.83 -3.22
C TRP A 290 -12.15 2.90 -3.61
N PHE A 291 -13.06 2.79 -2.65
CA PHE A 291 -14.49 2.98 -2.88
C PHE A 291 -14.76 4.36 -3.49
N GLY A 292 -14.26 5.43 -2.86
CA GLY A 292 -14.46 6.81 -3.35
C GLY A 292 -13.90 7.02 -4.76
N ILE A 293 -12.67 6.55 -5.03
CA ILE A 293 -12.04 6.64 -6.35
C ILE A 293 -12.85 5.88 -7.41
N LYS A 294 -13.24 4.63 -7.12
CA LYS A 294 -14.01 3.81 -8.06
C LYS A 294 -15.38 4.41 -8.36
N THR A 295 -16.03 5.01 -7.36
CA THR A 295 -17.32 5.68 -7.53
C THR A 295 -17.23 6.93 -8.40
N VAL A 296 -16.24 7.79 -8.16
CA VAL A 296 -16.10 9.09 -8.84
C VAL A 296 -15.58 8.93 -10.26
N LEU A 297 -14.58 8.07 -10.48
CA LEU A 297 -13.94 7.90 -11.79
C LEU A 297 -14.65 6.88 -12.70
N ASP A 298 -15.75 6.28 -12.25
CA ASP A 298 -16.38 5.11 -12.89
C ASP A 298 -15.38 3.98 -13.16
N TRP A 299 -14.42 3.82 -12.25
CA TRP A 299 -13.38 2.82 -12.39
C TRP A 299 -13.98 1.45 -12.03
N ARG A 300 -14.63 0.84 -13.03
CA ARG A 300 -15.36 -0.42 -12.87
C ARG A 300 -14.48 -1.59 -13.34
N GLU A 301 -13.75 -2.19 -12.41
CA GLU A 301 -12.94 -3.40 -12.64
C GLU A 301 -13.79 -4.67 -12.56
N ARG A 302 -14.90 -4.73 -13.28
CA ARG A 302 -15.63 -5.99 -13.41
C ARG A 302 -14.96 -6.79 -14.53
N SER A 303 -14.16 -7.80 -14.16
CA SER A 303 -13.70 -8.78 -15.15
C SER A 303 -14.94 -9.48 -15.70
N ASN A 304 -15.18 -9.35 -17.01
CA ASN A 304 -16.17 -10.18 -17.70
C ASN A 304 -15.70 -11.65 -17.78
N ASP A 305 -14.43 -11.90 -17.44
CA ASP A 305 -13.79 -13.20 -17.49
C ASP A 305 -13.60 -13.74 -16.06
N LEU A 306 -14.49 -14.64 -15.63
CA LEU A 306 -14.50 -15.27 -14.31
C LEU A 306 -14.22 -16.79 -14.41
N PRO A 307 -13.47 -17.38 -13.46
CA PRO A 307 -12.83 -16.76 -12.30
C PRO A 307 -11.64 -15.87 -12.68
N ILE A 308 -11.34 -14.85 -11.88
CA ILE A 308 -10.22 -13.94 -12.16
C ILE A 308 -8.90 -14.70 -12.36
N LYS A 309 -8.01 -14.16 -13.18
CA LYS A 309 -6.70 -14.78 -13.46
C LYS A 309 -5.58 -14.28 -12.55
N ALA A 310 -5.74 -13.09 -11.98
CA ALA A 310 -4.78 -12.49 -11.04
C ALA A 310 -5.47 -11.55 -10.06
N PHE A 311 -4.85 -11.35 -8.90
CA PHE A 311 -5.31 -10.37 -7.91
C PHE A 311 -4.84 -8.95 -8.26
N GLU A 312 -5.74 -7.98 -8.07
CA GLU A 312 -5.42 -6.56 -8.21
C GLU A 312 -4.38 -6.10 -7.17
N ASN A 313 -3.50 -5.19 -7.56
CA ASN A 313 -2.56 -4.54 -6.64
C ASN A 313 -3.27 -3.73 -5.54
N SER A 314 -4.43 -3.16 -5.86
CA SER A 314 -5.28 -2.34 -4.99
C SER A 314 -6.11 -3.16 -3.99
N ARG A 315 -6.01 -4.50 -4.03
CA ARG A 315 -6.79 -5.40 -3.16
C ARG A 315 -6.48 -5.13 -1.68
N THR A 316 -7.52 -4.79 -0.92
CA THR A 316 -7.46 -4.59 0.52
C THR A 316 -7.73 -5.90 1.25
N ILE A 317 -6.80 -6.31 2.10
CA ILE A 317 -6.79 -7.60 2.78
C ILE A 317 -6.16 -7.32 4.15
N PRO A 318 -6.98 -7.23 5.21
CA PRO A 318 -6.84 -8.23 6.26
C PRO A 318 -8.20 -8.80 6.66
N PRO A 319 -8.39 -10.14 6.67
CA PRO A 319 -9.69 -10.77 6.95
C PRO A 319 -10.31 -10.35 8.29
N ARG A 320 -9.48 -10.24 9.34
CA ARG A 320 -9.91 -9.82 10.68
C ARG A 320 -9.79 -8.30 10.91
N GLY A 321 -9.46 -7.53 9.86
CA GLY A 321 -9.24 -6.09 9.95
C GLY A 321 -7.91 -5.70 10.61
N LEU A 322 -7.70 -4.39 10.70
CA LEU A 322 -6.58 -3.80 11.43
C LEU A 322 -6.78 -3.94 12.96
N ALA A 323 -5.70 -4.23 13.67
CA ALA A 323 -5.66 -4.19 15.13
C ALA A 323 -5.58 -2.74 15.63
N ALA A 324 -5.86 -2.52 16.92
CA ALA A 324 -5.81 -1.18 17.51
C ALA A 324 -4.43 -0.51 17.36
N ALA A 325 -3.35 -1.28 17.54
CA ALA A 325 -1.99 -0.78 17.33
C ALA A 325 -1.74 -0.35 15.88
N ASP A 326 -2.28 -1.08 14.90
CA ASP A 326 -2.15 -0.74 13.48
C ASP A 326 -2.89 0.58 13.17
N LEU A 327 -4.06 0.80 13.77
CA LEU A 327 -4.82 2.04 13.63
C LEU A 327 -4.09 3.23 14.26
N VAL A 328 -3.52 3.07 15.46
CA VAL A 328 -2.72 4.11 16.12
C VAL A 328 -1.51 4.47 15.25
N PHE A 329 -0.80 3.46 14.74
CA PHE A 329 0.31 3.67 13.81
C PHE A 329 -0.16 4.44 12.56
N ALA A 330 -1.25 4.02 11.93
CA ALA A 330 -1.74 4.66 10.70
C ALA A 330 -2.14 6.13 10.92
N ILE A 331 -2.72 6.46 12.08
CA ILE A 331 -3.01 7.84 12.47
C ILE A 331 -1.72 8.64 12.61
N ILE A 332 -0.76 8.16 13.42
CA ILE A 332 0.53 8.85 13.64
C ILE A 332 1.27 9.05 12.32
N PHE A 333 1.34 8.01 11.49
CA PHE A 333 1.95 8.05 10.17
C PHE A 333 1.29 9.12 9.29
N SER A 334 -0.04 9.14 9.20
CA SER A 334 -0.77 10.08 8.34
C SER A 334 -0.56 11.53 8.79
N PHE A 335 -0.68 11.82 10.09
CA PHE A 335 -0.41 13.16 10.61
C PHE A 335 1.04 13.59 10.42
N SER A 336 2.00 12.67 10.59
CA SER A 336 3.42 12.96 10.35
C SER A 336 3.65 13.31 8.88
N TYR A 337 3.11 12.52 7.96
CA TYR A 337 3.25 12.73 6.53
C TYR A 337 2.71 14.11 6.08
N PHE A 338 1.45 14.44 6.40
CA PHE A 338 0.90 15.75 6.04
C PHE A 338 1.55 16.90 6.83
N GLY A 339 2.05 16.62 8.04
CA GLY A 339 2.83 17.54 8.85
C GLY A 339 4.16 17.96 8.20
N ILE A 340 4.80 17.08 7.43
CA ILE A 340 6.02 17.41 6.69
C ILE A 340 5.77 18.55 5.69
N HIS A 341 4.64 18.55 4.98
CA HIS A 341 4.30 19.65 4.07
C HIS A 341 4.04 20.97 4.81
N LEU A 342 3.47 20.91 6.02
CA LEU A 342 3.31 22.07 6.88
C LEU A 342 4.64 22.62 7.41
N ALA A 343 5.72 21.82 7.48
CA ALA A 343 7.04 22.34 7.82
C ALA A 343 7.52 23.42 6.83
N GLY A 344 7.01 23.40 5.59
CA GLY A 344 7.23 24.42 4.56
C GLY A 344 6.44 25.73 4.78
N TRP A 345 5.76 25.92 5.91
CA TRP A 345 4.86 27.06 6.15
C TRP A 345 5.49 28.43 5.92
N ASN A 346 6.76 28.56 6.31
CA ASN A 346 7.54 29.80 6.25
C ASN A 346 8.59 29.79 5.11
N PHE A 347 8.48 28.85 4.17
CA PHE A 347 9.36 28.85 3.01
C PHE A 347 9.16 30.11 2.18
N VAL A 348 10.22 30.46 1.44
CA VAL A 348 10.23 31.57 0.51
C VAL A 348 9.64 31.08 -0.81
N PHE A 349 8.66 31.82 -1.32
CA PHE A 349 7.98 31.53 -2.59
C PHE A 349 8.15 32.73 -3.54
N PRO A 350 8.10 32.53 -4.86
CA PRO A 350 8.25 33.62 -5.81
C PRO A 350 7.15 34.69 -5.72
N SER A 351 5.98 34.36 -5.15
CA SER A 351 4.87 35.29 -4.92
C SER A 351 4.10 34.97 -3.64
N ARG A 352 3.39 35.98 -3.11
CA ARG A 352 2.46 35.80 -1.98
C ARG A 352 1.31 34.84 -2.32
N THR A 353 0.88 34.83 -3.58
CA THR A 353 -0.17 33.93 -4.06
C THR A 353 0.28 32.47 -4.00
N GLU A 354 1.49 32.16 -4.48
CA GLU A 354 2.05 30.81 -4.41
C GLU A 354 2.22 30.34 -2.95
N GLN A 355 2.73 31.22 -2.07
CA GLN A 355 2.82 30.89 -0.64
C GLN A 355 1.44 30.61 -0.03
N LEU A 356 0.43 31.41 -0.37
CA LEU A 356 -0.92 31.20 0.13
C LEU A 356 -1.50 29.89 -0.40
N LEU A 357 -1.33 29.59 -1.68
CA LEU A 357 -1.79 28.35 -2.30
C LEU A 357 -1.10 27.12 -1.69
N TRP A 358 0.18 27.21 -1.34
CA TRP A 358 0.89 26.14 -0.61
C TRP A 358 0.27 25.87 0.75
N ARG A 359 0.02 26.92 1.54
CA ARG A 359 -0.59 26.83 2.87
C ARG A 359 -2.01 26.28 2.80
N VAL A 360 -2.83 26.80 1.88
CA VAL A 360 -4.20 26.34 1.67
C VAL A 360 -4.22 24.88 1.22
N SER A 361 -3.35 24.48 0.29
CA SER A 361 -3.25 23.09 -0.17
C SER A 361 -2.81 22.14 0.95
N SER A 362 -1.79 22.52 1.74
CA SER A 362 -1.32 21.73 2.88
C SER A 362 -2.40 21.55 3.96
N LEU A 363 -3.11 22.63 4.30
CA LEU A 363 -4.24 22.58 5.24
C LEU A 363 -5.43 21.81 4.69
N THR A 364 -5.68 21.90 3.38
CA THR A 364 -6.74 21.13 2.71
C THR A 364 -6.46 19.64 2.84
N LEU A 365 -5.23 19.19 2.52
CA LEU A 365 -4.84 17.79 2.64
C LEU A 365 -4.94 17.28 4.09
N LEU A 366 -4.48 18.05 5.08
CA LEU A 366 -4.61 17.70 6.48
C LEU A 366 -6.08 17.69 6.95
N GLY A 367 -6.88 18.68 6.55
CA GLY A 367 -8.30 18.75 6.88
C GLY A 367 -9.09 17.57 6.30
N LEU A 368 -8.79 17.20 5.05
CA LEU A 368 -9.38 16.02 4.42
C LEU A 368 -8.98 14.72 5.13
N LEU A 369 -7.75 14.60 5.65
CA LEU A 369 -7.38 13.47 6.51
C LEU A 369 -8.26 13.41 7.77
N VAL A 370 -8.46 14.53 8.46
CA VAL A 370 -9.28 14.56 9.69
C VAL A 370 -10.73 14.17 9.38
N ILE A 371 -11.29 14.73 8.29
CA ILE A 371 -12.63 14.36 7.82
C ILE A 371 -12.69 12.86 7.47
N TYR A 372 -11.67 12.34 6.79
CA TYR A 372 -11.57 10.93 6.43
C TYR A 372 -11.58 10.02 7.66
N LEU A 373 -10.73 10.30 8.65
CA LEU A 373 -10.67 9.53 9.90
C LEU A 373 -11.99 9.61 10.68
N ALA A 374 -12.59 10.80 10.77
CA ALA A 374 -13.89 10.98 11.40
C ALA A 374 -14.99 10.20 10.68
N ALA A 375 -14.99 10.19 9.34
CA ALA A 375 -15.95 9.43 8.53
C ALA A 375 -15.78 7.92 8.70
N VAL A 376 -14.55 7.41 8.81
CA VAL A 376 -14.29 5.99 9.12
C VAL A 376 -14.82 5.65 10.51
N VAL A 377 -14.51 6.44 11.53
CA VAL A 377 -15.01 6.21 12.90
C VAL A 377 -16.54 6.25 12.92
N PHE A 378 -17.15 7.29 12.36
CA PHE A 378 -18.60 7.42 12.24
C PHE A 378 -19.20 6.20 11.52
N GLY A 379 -18.61 5.78 10.40
CA GLY A 379 -19.05 4.63 9.64
C GLY A 379 -18.93 3.31 10.39
N THR A 380 -17.90 3.13 11.22
CA THR A 380 -17.75 1.93 12.04
C THR A 380 -18.81 1.84 13.14
N VAL A 381 -19.19 2.97 13.74
CA VAL A 381 -20.15 3.07 14.85
C VAL A 381 -21.59 3.06 14.33
N MET A 382 -21.89 3.86 13.30
CA MET A 382 -23.25 4.11 12.82
C MET A 382 -23.66 3.23 11.64
N GLY A 383 -22.71 2.59 10.94
CA GLY A 383 -22.98 1.86 9.70
C GLY A 383 -24.07 0.80 9.82
N GLY A 384 -24.01 -0.05 10.85
CA GLY A 384 -25.02 -1.08 11.07
C GLY A 384 -26.40 -0.53 11.47
N TRP A 385 -26.44 0.60 12.18
CA TRP A 385 -27.70 1.28 12.47
C TRP A 385 -28.31 1.86 11.20
N LEU A 386 -27.51 2.56 10.38
CA LEU A 386 -27.95 3.12 9.09
C LEU A 386 -28.48 2.05 8.13
N ALA A 387 -27.78 0.92 8.00
CA ALA A 387 -28.19 -0.19 7.14
C ALA A 387 -29.58 -0.73 7.53
N ARG A 388 -29.82 -0.90 8.83
CA ARG A 388 -31.09 -1.40 9.36
C ARG A 388 -32.21 -0.39 9.22
N THR A 389 -31.97 0.87 9.58
CA THR A 389 -33.02 1.89 9.65
C THR A 389 -33.46 2.38 8.27
N PHE A 390 -32.56 2.46 7.29
CA PHE A 390 -32.86 3.04 5.97
C PHE A 390 -33.00 2.02 4.84
N PHE A 391 -32.48 0.80 5.00
CA PHE A 391 -32.44 -0.20 3.92
C PHE A 391 -32.98 -1.59 4.32
N ASP A 392 -33.49 -1.73 5.54
CA ASP A 392 -33.95 -3.02 6.12
C ASP A 392 -32.92 -4.17 5.97
N ASN A 393 -31.62 -3.83 5.88
CA ASN A 393 -30.54 -4.80 5.69
C ASN A 393 -29.81 -5.05 7.01
N TYR A 394 -30.04 -6.23 7.59
CA TYR A 394 -29.51 -6.61 8.90
C TYR A 394 -28.13 -7.26 8.84
N GLU A 395 -27.74 -7.75 7.67
CA GLU A 395 -26.43 -8.37 7.43
C GLU A 395 -25.36 -7.31 7.17
N GLU A 396 -25.75 -6.22 6.49
CA GLU A 396 -24.86 -5.12 6.22
C GLU A 396 -24.62 -4.23 7.42
N THR A 397 -23.36 -3.86 7.53
CA THR A 397 -22.80 -3.53 8.83
C THR A 397 -21.65 -2.53 8.67
N THR A 398 -21.12 -2.43 7.45
CA THR A 398 -20.03 -1.55 7.08
C THR A 398 -20.57 -0.30 6.39
N ILE A 399 -19.89 0.85 6.57
CA ILE A 399 -20.26 2.08 5.85
C ILE A 399 -20.11 1.95 4.33
N LEU A 400 -19.18 1.09 3.87
CA LEU A 400 -19.01 0.80 2.44
C LEU A 400 -20.19 0.01 1.89
N GLY A 401 -20.69 -0.95 2.66
CA GLY A 401 -21.93 -1.68 2.37
C GLY A 401 -23.11 -0.71 2.24
N VAL A 402 -23.34 0.14 3.24
CA VAL A 402 -24.37 1.19 3.20
C VAL A 402 -24.21 2.12 1.99
N GLY A 403 -22.98 2.58 1.73
CA GLY A 403 -22.66 3.42 0.58
C GLY A 403 -22.94 2.75 -0.76
N SER A 404 -22.78 1.42 -0.84
CA SER A 404 -23.08 0.65 -2.05
C SER A 404 -24.57 0.44 -2.31
N LEU A 405 -25.42 0.57 -1.28
CA LEU A 405 -26.88 0.52 -1.40
C LEU A 405 -27.47 1.83 -1.91
N LEU A 406 -26.76 2.94 -1.73
CA LEU A 406 -27.21 4.26 -2.15
C LEU A 406 -27.12 4.43 -3.69
N PRO A 407 -28.03 5.21 -4.31
CA PRO A 407 -27.92 5.55 -5.73
C PRO A 407 -26.59 6.22 -6.03
N ARG A 408 -25.93 5.83 -7.12
CA ARG A 408 -24.57 6.30 -7.46
C ARG A 408 -24.41 7.82 -7.45
N TRP A 409 -25.44 8.57 -7.87
CA TRP A 409 -25.40 10.04 -7.87
C TRP A 409 -25.21 10.63 -6.46
N THR A 410 -25.75 9.99 -5.41
CA THR A 410 -25.55 10.43 -4.02
C THR A 410 -24.10 10.24 -3.60
N ALA A 411 -23.50 9.09 -3.94
CA ALA A 411 -22.12 8.80 -3.62
C ALA A 411 -21.16 9.75 -4.38
N ILE A 412 -21.48 10.10 -5.64
CA ILE A 412 -20.73 11.14 -6.38
C ILE A 412 -20.87 12.51 -5.72
N LEU A 413 -22.07 12.89 -5.27
CA LEU A 413 -22.31 14.16 -4.59
C LEU A 413 -21.46 14.30 -3.31
N PHE A 414 -21.29 13.23 -2.54
CA PHE A 414 -20.48 13.23 -1.32
C PHE A 414 -18.97 13.06 -1.58
N HIS A 415 -18.56 12.10 -2.41
CA HIS A 415 -17.15 11.79 -2.65
C HIS A 415 -16.50 12.72 -3.68
N GLY A 416 -17.24 13.20 -4.68
CA GLY A 416 -16.72 14.03 -5.77
C GLY A 416 -15.98 15.28 -5.29
N PRO A 417 -16.58 16.12 -4.43
CA PRO A 417 -15.90 17.30 -3.89
C PRO A 417 -14.64 16.96 -3.10
N VAL A 418 -14.67 15.88 -2.31
CA VAL A 418 -13.51 15.41 -1.52
C VAL A 418 -12.37 14.98 -2.43
N VAL A 419 -12.66 14.16 -3.45
CA VAL A 419 -11.67 13.68 -4.43
C VAL A 419 -11.10 14.86 -5.23
N ALA A 420 -11.94 15.80 -5.68
CA ALA A 420 -11.51 16.97 -6.41
C ALA A 420 -10.62 17.89 -5.56
N ALA A 421 -11.02 18.19 -4.33
CA ALA A 421 -10.23 19.02 -3.41
C ALA A 421 -8.87 18.37 -3.09
N TYR A 422 -8.87 17.06 -2.84
CA TYR A 422 -7.64 16.29 -2.63
C TYR A 422 -6.73 16.37 -3.86
N ALA A 423 -7.27 16.08 -5.05
CA ALA A 423 -6.51 16.06 -6.29
C ALA A 423 -5.92 17.43 -6.62
N LEU A 424 -6.71 18.51 -6.50
CA LEU A 424 -6.24 19.87 -6.75
C LEU A 424 -5.15 20.29 -5.78
N ALA A 425 -5.35 20.06 -4.47
CA ALA A 425 -4.35 20.38 -3.45
C ALA A 425 -3.06 19.56 -3.66
N ARG A 426 -3.18 18.26 -3.96
CA ARG A 426 -2.02 17.39 -4.22
C ARG A 426 -1.27 17.81 -5.47
N MET A 427 -1.98 18.07 -6.57
CA MET A 427 -1.36 18.52 -7.82
C MET A 427 -0.63 19.83 -7.62
N TYR A 428 -1.20 20.77 -6.86
CA TYR A 428 -0.51 22.02 -6.52
C TYR A 428 0.79 21.77 -5.76
N ILE A 429 0.79 20.96 -4.69
CA ILE A 429 2.01 20.65 -3.93
C ILE A 429 3.11 20.04 -4.82
N ILE A 430 2.74 19.13 -5.73
CA ILE A 430 3.70 18.50 -6.65
C ILE A 430 4.24 19.54 -7.65
N VAL A 431 3.36 20.30 -8.30
CA VAL A 431 3.75 21.28 -9.33
C VAL A 431 4.57 22.42 -8.74
N GLU A 432 4.20 22.92 -7.57
CA GLU A 432 4.91 23.99 -6.86
C GLU A 432 6.35 23.58 -6.51
N GLY A 433 6.59 22.29 -6.28
CA GLY A 433 7.94 21.73 -6.16
C GLY A 433 8.86 22.14 -7.31
N PHE A 434 8.35 22.09 -8.53
CA PHE A 434 9.11 22.46 -9.73
C PHE A 434 9.06 23.96 -10.01
N VAL A 435 7.89 24.58 -9.88
CA VAL A 435 7.68 25.99 -10.23
C VAL A 435 8.51 26.90 -9.32
N SER A 436 8.59 26.60 -8.02
CA SER A 436 9.35 27.41 -7.07
C SER A 436 10.85 27.48 -7.37
N LEU A 437 11.42 26.53 -8.13
CA LEU A 437 12.83 26.56 -8.54
C LEU A 437 13.18 27.79 -9.39
N ARG A 438 12.18 28.49 -9.97
CA ARG A 438 12.38 29.73 -10.72
C ARG A 438 12.83 30.91 -9.87
N SER A 439 12.60 30.84 -8.55
CA SER A 439 13.03 31.85 -7.59
C SER A 439 13.16 31.24 -6.21
N LEU A 440 14.40 31.03 -5.78
CA LEU A 440 14.75 30.50 -4.46
C LEU A 440 15.65 31.50 -3.74
N SER A 441 15.75 31.37 -2.42
CA SER A 441 16.74 32.15 -1.67
C SER A 441 18.17 31.75 -2.03
N PHE A 442 19.14 32.67 -1.91
CA PHE A 442 20.55 32.36 -2.16
C PHE A 442 21.09 31.24 -1.26
N THR A 443 20.60 31.12 -0.02
CA THR A 443 20.99 30.05 0.91
C THR A 443 20.54 28.66 0.45
N ALA A 444 19.53 28.57 -0.44
CA ALA A 444 19.14 27.32 -1.09
C ALA A 444 20.27 26.71 -1.94
N PHE A 445 21.15 27.57 -2.48
CA PHE A 445 22.28 27.22 -3.34
C PHE A 445 23.61 27.13 -2.58
N ALA A 446 23.64 27.50 -1.29
CA ALA A 446 24.81 27.29 -0.45
C ALA A 446 25.01 25.79 -0.16
N SER A 447 26.25 25.33 -0.24
CA SER A 447 26.63 23.97 0.15
C SER A 447 26.70 23.82 1.67
N VAL A 448 26.41 22.61 2.18
CA VAL A 448 26.61 22.30 3.60
C VAL A 448 28.10 22.27 3.92
N ASP A 449 28.51 23.07 4.90
CA ASP A 449 29.89 23.10 5.37
C ASP A 449 30.11 22.03 6.45
N TRP A 450 30.51 20.83 6.02
CA TRP A 450 30.71 19.71 6.94
C TRP A 450 31.84 19.95 7.96
N SER A 451 32.80 20.81 7.64
CA SER A 451 33.92 21.11 8.56
C SER A 451 33.43 21.76 9.86
N LYS A 452 32.41 22.63 9.77
CA LYS A 452 31.77 23.25 10.93
C LYS A 452 30.96 22.29 11.79
N LEU A 453 30.50 21.17 11.22
CA LEU A 453 29.71 20.17 11.94
C LEU A 453 30.59 19.10 12.60
N VAL A 454 31.72 18.75 12.00
CA VAL A 454 32.64 17.72 12.50
C VAL A 454 33.74 18.32 13.39
N GLY A 455 34.17 19.55 13.11
CA GLY A 455 35.27 20.23 13.79
C GLY A 455 34.88 21.04 15.02
N GLY A 456 33.84 20.63 15.76
CA GLY A 456 33.42 21.31 16.99
C GLY A 456 34.54 21.35 18.05
N THR A 457 35.31 22.43 18.05
CA THR A 457 36.00 22.99 19.22
C THR A 457 35.20 24.15 19.76
#